data_AF-A0A928SL96-F1
#
_entry.id   AF-A0A928SL96-F1
#
_cell.length_a   1.000
_cell.length_b   1.000
_cell.length_c   1.000
_cell.angle_alpha   90.00
_cell.angle_beta   90.00
_cell.angle_gamma   90.00
#
_symmetry.space_group_name_H-M   'P 1'
#
loop_
_entity.id
_entity.type
_entity.pdbx_description
1 polymer ?
#
loop_
_entity_poly.entity_id
_entity_poly.type
_entity_poly.pdbx_seq_one_letter_code
_entity_poly.pdbx_strand_id
1 'polypeptide(L)'
;MPTPFPGMDPYLERRGIWEQVHTDLIVSIRRFLTPLLRPYYHVGIEERTYLAVLPLDQQSTGMPDVLIATSQPTPNRFASPAAVAVPVAAPVVVELPMPEEVKERYLEIRALPDQQVITVIEILSPTNKSTREGRQLYEEKRLKVLGSLTHLVEIDLLRGGQPFPMKAPRQSDYRLVVSRSGRRPYADVYLFNLSDPIPDLPIPLRYGEEEPLVPLNQILHEVYDQGGYDLVIDYQQPVEPSLAEADEEWVSQILSHT
;
A
#
# COMPACT_ATOMS: atom_id res chain seq x y z
N MET A 1 -19.37 -9.78 -9.18
CA MET A 1 -19.06 -9.67 -10.62
C MET A 1 -17.55 -9.69 -10.75
N PRO A 2 -16.95 -10.22 -11.82
CA PRO A 2 -15.50 -10.08 -12.01
C PRO A 2 -15.12 -8.61 -12.17
N THR A 3 -13.87 -8.27 -11.83
CA THR A 3 -13.36 -6.92 -12.12
C THR A 3 -13.43 -6.62 -13.62
N PRO A 4 -13.83 -5.41 -14.04
CA PRO A 4 -13.92 -5.05 -15.45
C PRO A 4 -12.54 -4.79 -16.08
N PHE A 5 -11.49 -4.70 -15.27
CA PHE A 5 -10.14 -4.35 -15.73
C PHE A 5 -9.30 -5.59 -16.06
N PRO A 6 -8.44 -5.53 -17.10
CA PRO A 6 -7.60 -6.66 -17.50
C PRO A 6 -6.53 -7.01 -16.46
N GLY A 7 -6.11 -6.01 -15.68
CA GLY A 7 -5.04 -6.09 -14.69
C GLY A 7 -5.45 -5.50 -13.35
N MET A 8 -4.74 -4.46 -12.93
CA MET A 8 -5.06 -3.72 -11.71
C MET A 8 -6.38 -2.97 -11.88
N ASP A 9 -7.29 -3.11 -10.92
CA ASP A 9 -8.47 -2.26 -10.82
C ASP A 9 -8.09 -0.98 -10.04
N PRO A 10 -8.15 0.20 -10.67
CA PRO A 10 -7.63 1.42 -10.06
C PRO A 10 -8.47 1.89 -8.87
N TYR A 11 -9.70 1.40 -8.70
CA TYR A 11 -10.56 1.71 -7.55
C TYR A 11 -10.11 0.96 -6.29
N LEU A 12 -9.36 -0.13 -6.43
CA LEU A 12 -8.79 -0.87 -5.29
C LEU A 12 -7.69 -0.09 -4.58
N GLU A 13 -7.06 0.89 -5.23
CA GLU A 13 -6.01 1.73 -4.64
C GLU A 13 -6.56 2.72 -3.60
N ARG A 14 -7.88 2.85 -3.49
CA ARG A 14 -8.51 3.73 -2.52
C ARG A 14 -8.18 3.30 -1.10
N ARG A 15 -7.87 4.29 -0.25
CA ARG A 15 -7.67 4.08 1.18
C ARG A 15 -8.93 3.49 1.83
N GLY A 16 -8.76 2.53 2.74
CA GLY A 16 -9.80 1.71 3.34
C GLY A 16 -10.07 0.41 2.58
N ILE A 17 -9.95 0.42 1.25
CA ILE A 17 -10.09 -0.77 0.39
C ILE A 17 -8.72 -1.45 0.22
N TRP A 18 -7.69 -0.68 -0.10
CA TRP A 18 -6.35 -1.23 -0.34
C TRP A 18 -5.80 -2.02 0.85
N GLU A 19 -6.04 -1.60 2.09
CA GLU A 19 -5.55 -2.32 3.29
C GLU A 19 -6.11 -3.74 3.38
N GLN A 20 -7.36 -3.93 2.93
CA GLN A 20 -8.01 -5.24 2.86
C GLN A 20 -7.42 -6.04 1.69
N VAL A 21 -7.38 -5.45 0.50
CA VAL A 21 -6.81 -6.08 -0.72
C VAL A 21 -5.36 -6.50 -0.49
N HIS A 22 -4.56 -5.66 0.16
CA HIS A 22 -3.18 -5.90 0.53
C HIS A 22 -3.03 -7.12 1.43
N THR A 23 -3.86 -7.21 2.47
CA THR A 23 -3.85 -8.34 3.40
C THR A 23 -4.27 -9.63 2.69
N ASP A 24 -5.32 -9.59 1.89
CA ASP A 24 -5.83 -10.76 1.18
C ASP A 24 -4.88 -11.23 0.08
N LEU A 25 -4.18 -10.30 -0.58
CA LEU A 25 -3.14 -10.60 -1.56
C LEU A 25 -1.95 -11.33 -0.91
N ILE A 26 -1.49 -10.88 0.27
CA ILE A 26 -0.45 -11.57 1.05
C ILE A 26 -0.86 -13.00 1.37
N VAL A 27 -2.08 -13.18 1.88
CA VAL A 27 -2.61 -14.50 2.25
C VAL A 27 -2.72 -15.40 1.02
N SER A 28 -3.19 -14.86 -0.10
CA SER A 28 -3.41 -15.62 -1.33
C SER A 28 -2.10 -16.03 -2.00
N ILE A 29 -1.10 -15.14 -2.05
CA ILE A 29 0.25 -15.49 -2.52
C ILE A 29 0.87 -16.58 -1.64
N ARG A 30 0.76 -16.46 -0.31
CA ARG A 30 1.22 -17.53 0.61
C ARG A 30 0.52 -18.85 0.32
N ARG A 31 -0.81 -18.84 0.15
CA ARG A 31 -1.61 -20.04 -0.12
C ARG A 31 -1.19 -20.70 -1.43
N PHE A 32 -0.89 -19.90 -2.46
CA PHE A 32 -0.40 -20.38 -3.75
C PHE A 32 1.01 -20.99 -3.65
N LEU A 33 1.95 -20.30 -2.98
CA LEU A 33 3.34 -20.73 -2.89
C LEU A 33 3.55 -21.94 -1.96
N THR A 34 2.81 -22.03 -0.86
CA THR A 34 2.99 -23.10 0.14
C THR A 34 3.03 -24.51 -0.44
N PRO A 35 2.06 -24.98 -1.27
CA PRO A 35 2.12 -26.33 -1.83
C PRO A 35 3.29 -26.53 -2.80
N LEU A 36 3.70 -25.51 -3.54
CA LEU A 36 4.81 -25.59 -4.52
C LEU A 36 6.17 -25.69 -3.85
N LEU A 37 6.29 -25.15 -2.64
CA LEU A 37 7.56 -25.01 -1.93
C LEU A 37 7.81 -26.10 -0.87
N ARG A 38 6.83 -26.99 -0.66
CA ARG A 38 6.99 -28.16 0.20
C ARG A 38 7.91 -29.20 -0.46
N PRO A 39 8.70 -29.94 0.33
CA PRO A 39 8.84 -29.87 1.79
C PRO A 39 9.98 -28.95 2.27
N TYR A 40 10.70 -28.29 1.36
CA TYR A 40 12.00 -27.67 1.67
C TYR A 40 11.91 -26.25 2.22
N TYR A 41 10.79 -25.55 1.98
CA TYR A 41 10.60 -24.19 2.45
C TYR A 41 9.28 -24.01 3.19
N HIS A 42 9.29 -23.02 4.09
CA HIS A 42 8.11 -22.50 4.76
C HIS A 42 7.88 -21.05 4.34
N VAL A 43 6.63 -20.73 3.98
CA VAL A 43 6.21 -19.35 3.66
C VAL A 43 5.53 -18.74 4.89
N GLY A 44 6.23 -17.84 5.56
CA GLY A 44 5.76 -17.10 6.72
C GLY A 44 5.14 -15.74 6.34
N ILE A 45 4.14 -15.31 7.11
CA ILE A 45 3.67 -13.92 7.09
C ILE A 45 4.30 -13.23 8.28
N GLU A 46 5.10 -12.22 8.04
CA GLU A 46 5.71 -11.39 9.06
C GLU A 46 5.01 -10.03 9.12
N GLU A 47 5.05 -9.38 10.29
CA GLU A 47 4.42 -8.08 10.52
C GLU A 47 5.43 -7.12 11.17
N ARG A 48 5.37 -5.85 10.78
CA ARG A 48 6.08 -4.76 11.43
C ARG A 48 5.12 -3.64 11.82
N THR A 49 5.37 -3.02 12.97
CA THR A 49 4.55 -1.93 13.51
C THR A 49 5.39 -0.70 13.76
N TYR A 50 4.90 0.47 13.39
CA TYR A 50 5.52 1.76 13.69
C TYR A 50 4.46 2.86 13.83
N LEU A 51 4.84 3.98 14.43
CA LEU A 51 3.99 5.16 14.52
C LEU A 51 4.26 6.09 13.33
N ALA A 52 3.20 6.54 12.66
CA ALA A 52 3.29 7.52 11.59
C ALA A 52 2.24 8.62 11.79
N VAL A 53 2.61 9.85 11.47
CA VAL A 53 1.65 10.95 11.43
C VAL A 53 1.10 11.00 10.00
N LEU A 54 -0.18 10.65 9.85
CA LEU A 54 -0.84 10.71 8.57
C LEU A 54 -1.34 12.15 8.32
N PRO A 55 -1.35 12.64 7.06
CA PRO A 55 -2.05 13.88 6.70
C PRO A 55 -3.50 13.88 7.21
N LEU A 56 -4.10 15.05 7.48
CA LEU A 56 -5.44 15.14 8.08
C LEU A 56 -6.54 14.50 7.21
N ASP A 57 -6.42 14.60 5.88
CA ASP A 57 -7.24 13.91 4.89
C ASP A 57 -7.02 12.38 4.87
N GLN A 58 -5.92 11.94 5.48
CA GLN A 58 -5.48 10.55 5.61
C GLN A 58 -5.40 10.10 7.07
N GLN A 59 -6.06 10.76 8.02
CA GLN A 59 -6.23 10.20 9.36
C GLN A 59 -7.45 9.27 9.36
N SER A 60 -7.40 8.19 10.14
CA SER A 60 -8.59 7.41 10.42
C SER A 60 -9.56 8.31 11.16
N THR A 61 -10.83 8.36 10.74
CA THR A 61 -11.85 9.15 11.43
C THR A 61 -12.10 8.54 12.81
N GLY A 62 -11.28 8.91 13.77
CA GLY A 62 -11.46 8.57 15.17
C GLY A 62 -12.74 9.22 15.65
N MET A 63 -13.76 8.40 15.94
CA MET A 63 -14.98 8.87 16.57
C MET A 63 -14.59 9.43 17.95
N PRO A 64 -14.78 10.73 18.23
CA PRO A 64 -14.44 11.28 19.53
C PRO A 64 -15.46 10.78 20.57
N ASP A 65 -14.98 10.17 21.65
CA ASP A 65 -15.85 9.62 22.70
C ASP A 65 -16.58 10.69 23.55
N VAL A 66 -16.17 11.97 23.50
CA VAL A 66 -16.84 13.04 24.23
C VAL A 66 -16.77 14.38 23.48
N LEU A 67 -17.90 14.82 22.93
CA LEU A 67 -18.14 16.22 22.57
C LEU A 67 -18.62 16.98 23.81
N ILE A 68 -17.74 17.75 24.47
CA ILE A 68 -18.17 18.74 25.47
C ILE A 68 -18.60 20.00 24.71
N ALA A 69 -19.89 20.12 24.42
CA ALA A 69 -20.48 21.37 23.97
C ALA A 69 -20.58 22.34 25.16
N THR A 70 -19.59 23.23 25.33
CA THR A 70 -19.71 24.36 26.23
C THR A 70 -20.64 25.40 25.62
N SER A 71 -21.89 25.45 26.09
CA SER A 71 -22.80 26.55 25.81
C SER A 71 -22.19 27.86 26.33
N GLN A 72 -21.95 28.82 25.44
CA GLN A 72 -21.54 30.17 25.85
C GLN A 72 -22.63 30.83 26.71
N PRO A 73 -22.29 31.42 27.86
CA PRO A 73 -23.23 32.29 28.57
C PRO A 73 -23.42 33.57 27.75
N THR A 74 -24.68 33.91 27.44
CA THR A 74 -25.03 35.23 26.87
C THR A 74 -24.54 36.35 27.80
N PRO A 75 -23.75 37.32 27.32
CA PRO A 75 -23.24 38.39 28.17
C PRO A 75 -24.36 39.36 28.54
N ASN A 76 -24.62 39.48 29.84
CA ASN A 76 -25.53 40.47 30.39
C ASN A 76 -24.90 41.87 30.23
N ARG A 77 -25.60 42.78 29.54
CA ARG A 77 -25.12 44.15 29.29
C ARG A 77 -25.27 45.00 30.55
N PHE A 78 -24.17 45.24 31.25
CA PHE A 78 -24.02 46.40 32.12
C PHE A 78 -22.85 47.25 31.63
N ALA A 79 -23.13 48.52 31.31
CA ALA A 79 -22.17 49.46 30.78
C ALA A 79 -21.27 50.04 31.89
N SER A 80 -19.96 50.11 31.63
CA SER A 80 -18.99 50.92 32.38
C SER A 80 -17.80 51.28 31.45
N PRO A 81 -17.08 52.39 31.72
CA PRO A 81 -16.37 53.15 30.70
C PRO A 81 -15.05 52.50 30.24
N ALA A 82 -14.69 52.83 29.00
CA ALA A 82 -13.65 52.19 28.20
C ALA A 82 -12.24 52.36 28.78
N ALA A 83 -11.64 51.24 29.19
CA ALA A 83 -10.20 51.06 29.20
C ALA A 83 -9.76 50.59 27.80
N VAL A 84 -8.70 51.20 27.25
CA VAL A 84 -8.09 50.74 25.99
C VAL A 84 -7.39 49.40 26.28
N ALA A 85 -8.10 48.31 26.06
CA ALA A 85 -7.55 46.96 26.19
C ALA A 85 -6.66 46.68 24.97
N VAL A 86 -5.40 46.35 25.23
CA VAL A 86 -4.49 45.80 24.23
C VAL A 86 -5.13 44.49 23.73
N PRO A 87 -5.30 44.26 22.42
CA PRO A 87 -5.90 43.03 21.94
C PRO A 87 -4.99 41.85 22.34
N VAL A 88 -5.43 41.08 23.34
CA VAL A 88 -4.83 39.80 23.69
C VAL A 88 -5.32 38.80 22.65
N ALA A 89 -4.40 38.13 21.96
CA ALA A 89 -4.76 37.10 20.99
C ALA A 89 -5.58 36.01 21.70
N ALA A 90 -6.82 35.81 21.26
CA ALA A 90 -7.68 34.75 21.78
C ALA A 90 -7.20 33.39 21.22
N PRO A 91 -7.18 32.32 22.03
CA PRO A 91 -6.79 31.00 21.53
C PRO A 91 -7.79 30.50 20.48
N VAL A 92 -7.26 30.00 19.37
CA VAL A 92 -8.03 29.29 18.34
C VAL A 92 -7.80 27.80 18.54
N VAL A 93 -8.88 27.04 18.68
CA VAL A 93 -8.80 25.57 18.73
C VAL A 93 -8.50 25.07 17.32
N VAL A 94 -7.39 24.34 17.18
CA VAL A 94 -6.99 23.69 15.93
C VAL A 94 -6.84 22.20 16.16
N GLU A 95 -7.16 21.40 15.16
CA GLU A 95 -6.92 19.96 15.18
C GLU A 95 -5.42 19.71 14.93
N LEU A 96 -4.81 18.94 15.83
CA LEU A 96 -3.43 18.51 15.67
C LEU A 96 -3.40 17.12 15.06
N PRO A 97 -2.49 16.85 14.12
CA PRO A 97 -2.37 15.53 13.55
C PRO A 97 -1.80 14.57 14.60
N MET A 98 -2.55 13.51 14.90
CA MET A 98 -2.15 12.52 15.90
C MET A 98 -1.38 11.36 15.24
N PRO A 99 -0.35 10.80 15.91
CA PRO A 99 0.34 9.62 15.40
C PRO A 99 -0.59 8.40 15.44
N GLU A 100 -0.62 7.64 14.36
CA GLU A 100 -1.34 6.37 14.25
C GLU A 100 -0.37 5.19 14.20
N GLU A 101 -0.81 4.04 14.74
CA GLU A 101 -0.07 2.78 14.64
C GLU A 101 -0.30 2.14 13.27
N VAL A 102 0.76 2.07 12.46
CA VAL A 102 0.74 1.46 11.13
C VAL A 102 1.32 0.05 11.22
N LYS A 103 0.56 -0.93 10.74
CA LYS A 103 0.96 -2.34 10.64
C LYS A 103 1.18 -2.72 9.19
N GLU A 104 2.36 -3.26 8.89
CA GLU A 104 2.71 -3.68 7.54
C GLU A 104 3.14 -5.14 7.52
N ARG A 105 2.51 -5.90 6.63
CA ARG A 105 2.75 -7.33 6.47
C ARG A 105 3.55 -7.60 5.21
N TYR A 106 4.34 -8.65 5.26
CA TYR A 106 5.16 -9.11 4.13
C TYR A 106 5.38 -10.62 4.25
N LEU A 107 5.88 -11.25 3.18
CA LEU A 107 6.16 -12.70 3.20
C LEU A 107 7.66 -12.96 3.31
N GLU A 108 7.99 -14.02 4.04
CA GLU A 108 9.33 -14.58 4.06
C GLU A 108 9.29 -16.06 3.67
N ILE A 109 10.11 -16.42 2.69
CA ILE A 109 10.36 -17.81 2.33
C ILE A 109 11.61 -18.25 3.07
N ARG A 110 11.44 -19.19 4.00
CA ARG A 110 12.48 -19.72 4.88
C ARG A 110 12.82 -21.15 4.50
N ALA A 111 14.10 -21.44 4.32
CA ALA A 111 14.56 -22.81 4.12
C ALA A 111 14.40 -23.63 5.40
N LEU A 112 14.08 -24.91 5.25
CA LEU A 112 13.99 -25.86 6.35
C LEU A 112 15.21 -26.80 6.34
N PRO A 113 15.68 -27.24 7.52
CA PRO A 113 15.17 -26.93 8.87
C PRO A 113 15.80 -25.69 9.51
N ASP A 114 16.81 -25.08 8.88
CA ASP A 114 17.64 -24.00 9.42
C ASP A 114 16.93 -22.64 9.55
N GLN A 115 15.74 -22.50 8.96
CA GLN A 115 14.89 -21.30 8.96
C GLN A 115 15.58 -20.05 8.38
N GLN A 116 16.59 -20.25 7.54
CA GLN A 116 17.27 -19.18 6.84
C GLN A 116 16.30 -18.48 5.88
N VAL A 117 16.18 -17.15 5.97
CA VAL A 117 15.36 -16.35 5.05
C VAL A 117 16.04 -16.32 3.68
N ILE A 118 15.44 -17.00 2.71
CA ILE A 118 15.90 -17.07 1.33
C ILE A 118 15.35 -15.89 0.54
N THR A 119 14.04 -15.64 0.64
CA THR A 119 13.37 -14.60 -0.16
C THR A 119 12.39 -13.82 0.69
N VAL A 120 12.45 -12.50 0.58
CA VAL A 120 11.49 -11.55 1.15
C VAL A 120 10.61 -11.05 0.01
N ILE A 121 9.29 -11.13 0.18
CA ILE A 121 8.30 -10.59 -0.76
C ILE A 121 7.56 -9.45 -0.07
N GLU A 122 7.83 -8.23 -0.52
CA GLU A 122 7.17 -7.00 -0.08
C GLU A 122 6.04 -6.64 -1.03
N ILE A 123 4.84 -6.44 -0.51
CA ILE A 123 3.75 -5.78 -1.25
C ILE A 123 3.62 -4.39 -0.66
N LEU A 124 3.77 -3.36 -1.50
CA LEU A 124 3.79 -1.99 -1.02
C LEU A 124 2.42 -1.53 -0.54
N SER A 125 2.46 -0.69 0.49
CA SER A 125 1.29 0.03 1.00
C SER A 125 1.43 1.54 0.77
N PRO A 126 0.33 2.31 0.73
CA PRO A 126 0.38 3.76 0.55
C PRO A 126 1.26 4.46 1.60
N THR A 127 1.27 3.97 2.84
CA THR A 127 2.12 4.51 3.91
C THR A 127 3.61 4.40 3.58
N ASN A 128 4.03 3.38 2.82
CA ASN A 128 5.42 3.25 2.37
C ASN A 128 5.83 4.36 1.38
N LYS A 129 4.91 4.88 0.56
CA LYS A 129 5.23 5.81 -0.53
C LYS A 129 4.90 7.27 -0.20
N SER A 130 3.92 7.49 0.68
CA SER A 130 3.31 8.81 0.90
C SER A 130 3.70 9.46 2.23
N THR A 131 4.09 8.68 3.24
CA THR A 131 4.51 9.23 4.55
C THR A 131 6.03 9.31 4.65
N ARG A 132 6.54 10.29 5.40
CA ARG A 132 7.99 10.44 5.59
C ARG A 132 8.54 9.27 6.40
N GLU A 133 7.88 8.94 7.50
CA GLU A 133 8.26 7.89 8.44
C GLU A 133 8.20 6.52 7.76
N GLY A 134 7.09 6.19 7.09
CA GLY A 134 6.91 4.91 6.41
C GLY A 134 7.88 4.72 5.24
N ARG A 135 8.15 5.79 4.48
CA ARG A 135 9.15 5.75 3.41
C ARG A 135 10.55 5.50 3.94
N GLN A 136 10.98 6.24 4.95
CA GLN A 136 12.30 6.08 5.53
C GLN A 136 12.49 4.66 6.08
N LEU A 137 11.50 4.15 6.83
CA LEU A 137 11.55 2.79 7.40
C LEU A 137 11.57 1.70 6.33
N TYR A 138 10.85 1.88 5.23
CA TYR A 138 10.93 0.95 4.10
C TYR A 138 12.28 1.03 3.39
N GLU A 139 12.82 2.21 3.12
CA GLU A 139 14.14 2.37 2.48
C GLU A 139 15.26 1.74 3.33
N GLU A 140 15.22 1.91 4.65
CA GLU A 140 16.17 1.26 5.57
C GLU A 140 16.04 -0.28 5.52
N LYS A 141 14.82 -0.82 5.53
CA LYS A 141 14.58 -2.27 5.37
C LYS A 141 15.10 -2.77 4.02
N ARG A 142 14.76 -2.07 2.95
CA ARG A 142 15.17 -2.38 1.59
C ARG A 142 16.69 -2.45 1.48
N LEU A 143 17.41 -1.48 2.05
CA LEU A 143 18.88 -1.50 2.10
C LEU A 143 19.43 -2.69 2.90
N LYS A 144 18.81 -3.03 4.04
CA LYS A 144 19.21 -4.22 4.82
C LYS A 144 19.06 -5.51 4.01
N VAL A 145 17.95 -5.70 3.30
CA VAL A 145 17.74 -6.89 2.46
C VAL A 145 18.72 -6.91 1.29
N LEU A 146 18.90 -5.77 0.60
CA LEU A 146 19.85 -5.65 -0.52
C LEU A 146 21.29 -5.91 -0.10
N GLY A 147 21.68 -5.56 1.14
CA GLY A 147 22.99 -5.83 1.73
C GLY A 147 23.18 -7.25 2.27
N SER A 148 22.15 -8.10 2.22
CA SER A 148 22.18 -9.49 2.70
C SER A 148 22.27 -10.51 1.56
N LEU A 149 22.31 -11.80 1.87
CA LEU A 149 22.20 -12.89 0.88
C LEU A 149 20.74 -13.26 0.54
N THR A 150 19.77 -12.61 1.16
CA THR A 150 18.33 -12.82 0.93
C THR A 150 17.89 -12.15 -0.37
N HIS A 151 17.09 -12.82 -1.19
CA HIS A 151 16.47 -12.25 -2.38
C HIS A 151 15.35 -11.27 -1.99
N LEU A 152 15.14 -10.23 -2.79
CA LEU A 152 14.07 -9.26 -2.59
C LEU A 152 13.13 -9.30 -3.78
N VAL A 153 11.85 -9.51 -3.52
CA VAL A 153 10.75 -9.32 -4.46
C VAL A 153 9.91 -8.16 -3.96
N GLU A 154 9.70 -7.13 -4.79
CA GLU A 154 8.85 -5.98 -4.45
C GLU A 154 7.68 -5.92 -5.44
N ILE A 155 6.46 -5.83 -4.92
CA ILE A 155 5.21 -5.73 -5.68
C ILE A 155 4.62 -4.33 -5.40
N ASP A 156 4.72 -3.44 -6.38
CA ASP A 156 4.18 -2.08 -6.32
C ASP A 156 3.02 -1.96 -7.33
N LEU A 157 1.81 -2.12 -6.79
CA LEU A 157 0.53 -1.96 -7.50
C LEU A 157 -0.13 -0.62 -7.16
N LEU A 158 0.66 0.38 -6.77
CA LEU A 158 0.17 1.71 -6.36
C LEU A 158 0.68 2.78 -7.32
N ARG A 159 -0.22 3.54 -7.94
CA ARG A 159 0.11 4.75 -8.71
C ARG A 159 0.52 5.89 -7.80
N GLY A 160 -0.12 5.97 -6.63
CA GLY A 160 0.09 7.03 -5.65
C GLY A 160 1.48 7.00 -5.01
N GLY A 161 1.99 8.19 -4.70
CA GLY A 161 3.26 8.37 -4.01
C GLY A 161 4.49 8.18 -4.92
N GLN A 162 5.65 8.48 -4.38
CA GLN A 162 6.89 8.49 -5.16
C GLN A 162 7.54 7.09 -5.16
N PRO A 163 7.97 6.56 -6.31
CA PRO A 163 8.64 5.27 -6.38
C PRO A 163 9.94 5.21 -5.58
N PHE A 164 10.33 4.00 -5.18
CA PHE A 164 11.62 3.77 -4.52
C PHE A 164 12.81 3.85 -5.50
N PRO A 165 14.01 4.26 -5.03
CA PRO A 165 15.15 4.50 -5.91
C PRO A 165 15.59 3.26 -6.71
N MET A 166 15.59 3.38 -8.04
CA MET A 166 16.21 2.42 -8.97
C MET A 166 16.52 3.10 -10.31
N LYS A 167 17.45 2.54 -11.09
CA LYS A 167 17.71 2.97 -12.47
C LYS A 167 16.73 2.27 -13.42
N ALA A 168 15.54 2.86 -13.60
CA ALA A 168 14.52 2.34 -14.52
C ALA A 168 14.67 2.97 -15.92
N PRO A 169 14.44 2.19 -17.00
CA PRO A 169 14.55 2.70 -18.38
C PRO A 169 13.40 3.62 -18.79
N ARG A 170 12.26 3.55 -18.10
CA ARG A 170 11.07 4.39 -18.32
C ARG A 170 10.25 4.51 -17.04
N GLN A 171 9.30 5.45 -17.06
CA GLN A 171 8.25 5.53 -16.04
C GLN A 171 7.15 4.49 -16.32
N SER A 172 6.42 4.16 -15.27
CA SER A 172 5.21 3.32 -15.29
C SER A 172 4.41 3.56 -14.02
N ASP A 173 3.12 3.24 -14.10
CA ASP A 173 2.19 3.23 -12.97
C ASP A 173 2.63 2.19 -11.94
N TYR A 174 2.77 0.95 -12.40
CA TYR A 174 3.03 -0.21 -11.59
C TYR A 174 4.38 -0.84 -11.92
N ARG A 175 4.93 -1.57 -10.95
CA ARG A 175 6.25 -2.20 -11.09
C ARG A 175 6.40 -3.43 -10.19
N LEU A 176 6.97 -4.48 -10.73
CA LEU A 176 7.44 -5.64 -9.96
C LEU A 176 8.96 -5.69 -10.03
N VAL A 177 9.64 -5.86 -8.90
CA VAL A 177 11.11 -5.94 -8.83
C VAL A 177 11.50 -7.31 -8.30
N VAL A 178 12.42 -7.99 -8.99
CA VAL A 178 13.03 -9.24 -8.54
C VAL A 178 14.54 -9.07 -8.46
N SER A 179 15.02 -8.76 -7.25
CA SER A 179 16.45 -8.63 -6.93
C SER A 179 16.99 -9.94 -6.36
N ARG A 180 17.66 -10.71 -7.22
CA ARG A 180 18.36 -11.92 -6.80
C ARG A 180 19.70 -11.57 -6.17
N SER A 181 19.97 -12.04 -4.96
CA SER A 181 21.19 -11.70 -4.22
C SER A 181 22.47 -11.94 -5.02
N GLY A 182 22.58 -13.08 -5.71
CA GLY A 182 23.74 -13.42 -6.55
C GLY A 182 23.89 -12.62 -7.86
N ARG A 183 22.92 -11.78 -8.25
CA ARG A 183 22.98 -10.93 -9.46
C ARG A 183 23.13 -9.44 -9.16
N ARG A 184 23.19 -9.06 -7.88
CA ARG A 184 23.32 -7.64 -7.47
C ARG A 184 24.61 -7.02 -8.03
N PRO A 185 24.58 -5.74 -8.45
CA PRO A 185 23.52 -4.75 -8.21
C PRO A 185 22.36 -4.78 -9.21
N TYR A 186 22.29 -5.75 -10.13
CA TYR A 186 21.22 -5.87 -11.10
C TYR A 186 19.98 -6.56 -10.50
N ALA A 187 18.81 -6.15 -10.97
CA ALA A 187 17.52 -6.75 -10.66
C ALA A 187 16.69 -6.80 -11.94
N ASP A 188 15.80 -7.79 -12.05
CA ASP A 188 14.81 -7.82 -13.11
C ASP A 188 13.62 -6.94 -12.68
N VAL A 189 13.12 -6.10 -13.58
CA VAL A 189 11.99 -5.21 -13.32
C VAL A 189 10.94 -5.36 -14.40
N TYR A 190 9.70 -5.54 -13.98
CA TYR A 190 8.52 -5.59 -14.84
C TYR A 190 7.79 -4.26 -14.68
N LEU A 191 7.73 -3.47 -15.74
CA LEU A 191 7.07 -2.17 -15.76
C LEU A 191 5.81 -2.28 -16.62
N PHE A 192 4.66 -1.92 -16.08
CA PHE A 192 3.37 -2.04 -16.76
C PHE A 192 2.43 -0.95 -16.26
N ASN A 193 1.39 -0.66 -17.03
CA ASN A 193 0.47 0.44 -16.78
C ASN A 193 -0.95 -0.09 -16.56
N LEU A 194 -1.88 0.83 -16.30
CA LEU A 194 -3.27 0.50 -16.00
C LEU A 194 -3.97 -0.40 -17.04
N SER A 195 -3.65 -0.23 -18.31
CA SER A 195 -4.25 -1.00 -19.40
C SER A 195 -3.64 -2.39 -19.63
N ASP A 196 -2.54 -2.71 -18.93
CA ASP A 196 -1.83 -3.97 -19.07
C ASP A 196 -2.30 -5.00 -18.02
N PRO A 197 -2.40 -6.30 -18.37
CA PRO A 197 -2.51 -7.35 -17.36
C PRO A 197 -1.25 -7.41 -16.49
N ILE A 198 -1.40 -7.79 -15.22
CA ILE A 198 -0.29 -7.90 -14.27
C ILE A 198 0.61 -9.09 -14.69
N PRO A 199 1.93 -8.88 -14.86
CA PRO A 199 2.83 -9.97 -15.25
C PRO A 199 2.94 -11.08 -14.19
N ASP A 200 3.14 -12.31 -14.64
CA ASP A 200 3.53 -13.42 -13.77
C ASP A 200 4.89 -13.13 -13.12
N LEU A 201 5.00 -13.45 -11.83
CA LEU A 201 6.13 -13.04 -11.01
C LEU A 201 6.96 -14.25 -10.59
N PRO A 202 8.21 -14.40 -11.07
CA PRO A 202 9.10 -15.45 -10.59
C PRO A 202 9.54 -15.17 -9.16
N ILE A 203 9.47 -16.19 -8.31
CA ILE A 203 9.90 -16.11 -6.93
C ILE A 203 11.23 -16.85 -6.76
N PRO A 204 12.36 -16.14 -6.58
CA PRO A 204 13.66 -16.77 -6.44
C PRO A 204 13.71 -17.64 -5.18
N LEU A 205 14.42 -18.76 -5.28
CA LEU A 205 14.76 -19.66 -4.18
C LEU A 205 16.28 -19.76 -4.07
N ARG A 206 16.82 -20.88 -3.57
CA ARG A 206 18.27 -21.09 -3.58
C ARG A 206 18.81 -21.13 -5.01
N TYR A 207 20.07 -20.75 -5.15
CA TYR A 207 20.74 -20.71 -6.45
C TYR A 207 20.65 -22.07 -7.17
N GLY A 208 20.16 -22.05 -8.42
CA GLY A 208 20.03 -23.23 -9.27
C GLY A 208 18.71 -23.99 -9.11
N GLU A 209 17.84 -23.59 -8.19
CA GLU A 209 16.49 -24.15 -8.07
C GLU A 209 15.51 -23.48 -9.05
N GLU A 210 14.46 -24.22 -9.41
CA GLU A 210 13.38 -23.71 -10.25
C GLU A 210 12.55 -22.68 -9.47
N GLU A 211 12.34 -21.52 -10.06
CA GLU A 211 11.59 -20.43 -9.44
C GLU A 211 10.10 -20.60 -9.76
N PRO A 212 9.21 -20.79 -8.76
CA PRO A 212 7.79 -20.84 -9.05
C PRO A 212 7.31 -19.50 -9.60
N LEU A 213 6.50 -19.56 -10.65
CA LEU A 213 5.82 -18.40 -11.24
C LEU A 213 4.51 -18.17 -10.51
N VAL A 214 4.37 -17.01 -9.88
CA VAL A 214 3.13 -16.57 -9.23
C VAL A 214 2.26 -15.86 -10.28
N PRO A 215 1.06 -16.39 -10.62
CA PRO A 215 0.14 -15.77 -11.56
C PRO A 215 -0.58 -14.59 -10.89
N LEU A 216 0.15 -13.48 -10.72
CA LEU A 216 -0.27 -12.38 -9.84
C LEU A 216 -1.58 -11.72 -10.33
N ASN A 217 -1.80 -11.66 -11.64
CA ASN A 217 -3.06 -11.17 -12.22
C ASN A 217 -4.26 -11.99 -11.75
N GLN A 218 -4.17 -13.31 -11.90
CA GLN A 218 -5.22 -14.23 -11.50
C GLN A 218 -5.49 -14.14 -10.00
N ILE A 219 -4.44 -14.11 -9.19
CA ILE A 219 -4.58 -14.02 -7.72
C ILE A 219 -5.27 -12.72 -7.32
N LEU A 220 -4.92 -11.58 -7.93
CA LEU A 220 -5.59 -10.31 -7.63
C LEU A 220 -7.08 -10.34 -8.01
N HIS A 221 -7.42 -10.91 -9.18
CA HIS A 221 -8.81 -11.04 -9.62
C HIS A 221 -9.61 -11.99 -8.72
N GLU A 222 -8.99 -13.08 -8.25
CA GLU A 222 -9.59 -13.97 -7.25
C GLU A 222 -9.80 -13.26 -5.90
N VAL A 223 -8.86 -12.40 -5.47
CA VAL A 223 -9.03 -11.56 -4.27
C VAL A 223 -10.19 -10.58 -4.47
N TYR A 224 -10.30 -9.97 -5.65
CA TYR A 224 -11.43 -9.11 -5.98
C TYR A 224 -12.77 -9.84 -5.81
N ASP A 225 -12.88 -11.02 -6.41
CA ASP A 225 -14.11 -11.82 -6.41
C ASP A 225 -14.45 -12.36 -5.01
N GLN A 226 -13.45 -12.88 -4.29
CA GLN A 226 -13.63 -13.45 -2.95
C GLN A 226 -13.96 -12.38 -1.91
N GLY A 227 -13.39 -11.17 -2.07
CA GLY A 227 -13.69 -10.02 -1.21
C GLY A 227 -15.04 -9.38 -1.52
N GLY A 228 -15.67 -9.70 -2.66
CA GLY A 228 -16.93 -9.10 -3.08
C GLY A 228 -16.82 -7.59 -3.29
N TYR A 229 -15.69 -7.13 -3.81
CA TYR A 229 -15.41 -5.69 -3.96
C TYR A 229 -16.35 -5.00 -4.95
N ASP A 230 -17.02 -5.76 -5.82
CA ASP A 230 -18.10 -5.25 -6.68
C ASP A 230 -19.28 -4.69 -5.88
N LEU A 231 -19.45 -5.09 -4.63
CA LEU A 231 -20.50 -4.57 -3.73
C LEU A 231 -20.09 -3.30 -2.98
N VAL A 232 -18.79 -3.02 -2.92
CA VAL A 232 -18.22 -1.92 -2.11
C VAL A 232 -17.70 -0.78 -2.98
N ILE A 233 -17.25 -1.11 -4.20
CA ILE A 233 -16.77 -0.12 -5.16
C ILE A 233 -17.95 0.48 -5.91
N ASP A 234 -18.10 1.79 -5.78
CA ASP A 234 -18.96 2.59 -6.65
C ASP A 234 -18.13 3.13 -7.83
N TYR A 235 -18.27 2.48 -8.98
CA TYR A 235 -17.56 2.87 -10.22
C TYR A 235 -18.02 4.24 -10.77
N GLN A 236 -19.04 4.88 -10.20
CA GLN A 236 -19.42 6.26 -10.57
C GLN A 236 -18.59 7.32 -9.84
N GLN A 237 -17.87 6.94 -8.78
CA GLN A 237 -16.97 7.84 -8.08
C GLN A 237 -15.69 8.10 -8.90
N PRO A 238 -15.03 9.25 -8.71
CA PRO A 238 -13.70 9.47 -9.28
C PRO A 238 -12.71 8.47 -8.66
N VAL A 239 -11.74 8.07 -9.48
CA VAL A 239 -10.64 7.19 -9.05
C VAL A 239 -9.68 7.95 -8.14
N GLU A 240 -9.30 7.33 -7.02
CA GLU A 240 -8.30 7.83 -6.08
C GLU A 240 -7.11 6.86 -6.03
N PRO A 241 -5.87 7.30 -6.31
CA PRO A 241 -5.45 8.65 -6.72
C PRO A 241 -5.93 9.01 -8.14
N SER A 242 -6.03 10.32 -8.41
CA SER A 242 -6.46 10.85 -9.71
C SER A 242 -5.65 10.27 -10.87
N LEU A 243 -6.34 10.00 -11.97
CA LEU A 243 -5.75 9.44 -13.19
C LEU A 243 -5.23 10.57 -14.10
N ALA A 244 -4.38 10.21 -15.06
CA ALA A 244 -4.09 11.11 -16.18
C ALA A 244 -5.30 11.14 -17.13
N GLU A 245 -5.50 12.23 -17.87
CA GLU A 245 -6.65 12.40 -18.78
C GLU A 245 -6.84 11.21 -19.73
N ALA A 246 -5.73 10.69 -20.30
CA ALA A 246 -5.77 9.54 -21.20
C ALA A 246 -6.26 8.24 -20.51
N ASP A 247 -5.92 8.06 -19.23
CA ASP A 247 -6.35 6.89 -18.46
C ASP A 247 -7.80 7.05 -17.99
N GLU A 248 -8.26 8.27 -17.67
CA GLU A 248 -9.67 8.54 -17.34
C GLU A 248 -10.60 8.22 -18.51
N GLU A 249 -10.21 8.61 -19.73
CA GLU A 249 -10.96 8.25 -20.95
C GLU A 249 -11.02 6.74 -21.15
N TRP A 250 -9.90 6.04 -20.94
CA TRP A 250 -9.84 4.58 -21.07
C TRP A 250 -10.68 3.85 -20.02
N VAL A 251 -10.61 4.27 -18.75
CA VAL A 251 -11.45 3.72 -17.67
C VAL A 251 -12.93 3.92 -17.98
N SER A 252 -13.31 5.13 -18.42
CA SER A 252 -14.69 5.44 -18.79
C SER A 252 -15.19 4.55 -19.94
N GLN A 253 -14.33 4.27 -20.92
CA GLN A 253 -14.65 3.34 -22.01
C GLN A 253 -14.90 1.92 -21.50
N ILE A 254 -14.05 1.38 -20.63
CA ILE A 254 -14.24 0.03 -20.06
C ILE A 254 -15.54 -0.07 -19.27
N LEU A 255 -15.79 0.90 -18.38
CA LEU A 255 -16.98 0.89 -17.53
C LEU A 255 -18.28 1.04 -18.33
N SER A 256 -18.25 1.71 -19.49
CA SER A 256 -19.43 1.80 -20.38
C SER A 256 -19.82 0.49 -21.08
N HIS A 257 -18.91 -0.49 -21.11
CA HIS A 257 -19.14 -1.80 -21.73
C HIS A 257 -19.50 -2.90 -20.72
N THR A 258 -19.60 -2.55 -19.43
CA THR A 258 -19.88 -3.47 -18.31
C THR A 258 -21.32 -3.26 -17.82
#